data_AF-A0A6C0JDW2-F1
#
_entry.id   AF-A0A6C0JDW2-F1
#
_cell.length_a   1.000
_cell.length_b   1.000
_cell.length_c   1.000
_cell.angle_alpha   90.00
_cell.angle_beta   90.00
_cell.angle_gamma   90.00
#
_symmetry.space_group_name_H-M   'P 1'
#
loop_
_entity.id
_entity.type
_entity.pdbx_description
1 polymer ?
#
loop_
_entity_poly.entity_id
_entity_poly.type
_entity_poly.pdbx_seq_one_letter_code
_entity_poly.pdbx_strand_id
1 'polypeptide(L)'
;MSLNFYKDETEKVCKSKGWDRAAVDTVWLLLTEEFGELASAIRQYKKTYKKTGLKKERGTDVMMEMGDVFSYLFQLAHMLNVDLDKMWEEHKCKMKTKKYNLK
;
A
#
# COMPACT_ATOMS: atom_id res chain seq x y z
N MET A 1 2.33 1.05 -18.62
CA MET A 1 3.19 1.58 -17.54
C MET A 1 3.62 0.42 -16.67
N SER A 2 4.85 0.43 -16.20
CA SER A 2 5.42 -0.66 -15.38
C SER A 2 5.29 -0.33 -13.88
N LEU A 3 5.43 -1.31 -13.00
CA LEU A 3 5.40 -1.06 -11.54
C LEU A 3 6.63 -0.27 -11.10
N ASN A 4 7.77 -0.48 -11.76
CA ASN A 4 8.96 0.34 -11.52
C ASN A 4 8.73 1.81 -11.90
N PHE A 5 7.92 2.10 -12.93
CA PHE A 5 7.57 3.50 -13.24
C PHE A 5 6.90 4.20 -12.05
N TYR A 6 5.91 3.55 -11.41
CA TYR A 6 5.26 4.14 -10.23
C TYR A 6 6.19 4.25 -9.02
N LYS A 7 7.06 3.26 -8.82
CA LYS A 7 8.13 3.33 -7.81
C LYS A 7 9.01 4.56 -7.97
N ASP A 8 9.47 4.80 -9.20
CA ASP A 8 10.38 5.91 -9.50
C ASP A 8 9.67 7.26 -9.40
N GLU A 9 8.39 7.34 -9.78
CA GLU A 9 7.58 8.55 -9.58
C GLU A 9 7.36 8.86 -8.09
N THR A 10 7.03 7.84 -7.29
CA THR A 10 6.89 8.00 -5.83
C THR A 10 8.20 8.48 -5.20
N GLU A 11 9.33 7.91 -5.61
CA GLU A 11 10.64 8.34 -5.13
C GLU A 11 10.92 9.82 -5.43
N LYS A 12 10.61 10.30 -6.64
CA LYS A 12 10.76 11.72 -7.01
C LYS A 12 9.91 12.61 -6.10
N VAL A 13 8.69 12.20 -5.80
CA VAL A 13 7.81 12.92 -4.86
C VAL A 13 8.45 12.93 -3.47
N CYS A 14 8.88 11.79 -2.94
CA CYS A 14 9.54 11.70 -1.63
C CYS A 14 10.76 12.62 -1.54
N LYS A 15 11.61 12.64 -2.57
CA LYS A 15 12.78 13.54 -2.65
C LYS A 15 12.38 15.01 -2.69
N SER A 16 11.37 15.37 -3.49
CA SER A 16 10.88 16.75 -3.58
C SER A 16 10.33 17.29 -2.25
N LYS A 17 9.79 16.38 -1.42
CA LYS A 17 9.23 16.68 -0.10
C LYS A 17 10.23 16.51 1.05
N GLY A 18 11.44 16.00 0.78
CA GLY A 18 12.46 15.73 1.79
C GLY A 18 12.18 14.51 2.68
N TRP A 19 11.32 13.60 2.22
CA TRP A 19 10.94 12.37 2.93
C TRP A 19 11.90 11.20 2.66
N ASP A 20 12.90 11.40 1.81
CA ASP A 20 13.94 10.43 1.46
C ASP A 20 14.97 10.20 2.57
N ARG A 21 14.92 10.99 3.65
CA ARG A 21 15.84 10.91 4.79
C ARG A 21 15.42 9.91 5.87
N ALA A 22 14.19 9.40 5.81
CA ALA A 22 13.70 8.44 6.78
C ALA A 22 14.40 7.09 6.63
N ALA A 23 14.71 6.43 7.75
CA ALA A 23 15.26 5.07 7.73
C ALA A 23 14.18 4.05 7.32
N VAL A 24 14.63 2.89 6.81
CA VAL A 24 13.73 1.80 6.37
C VAL A 24 12.73 1.41 7.48
N ASP A 25 13.20 1.30 8.73
CA ASP A 25 12.34 0.93 9.87
C ASP A 25 11.24 1.96 10.14
N THR A 26 11.53 3.24 9.92
CA THR A 26 10.54 4.32 10.05
C THR A 26 9.49 4.23 8.95
N VAL A 27 9.92 4.03 7.70
CA VAL A 27 8.99 3.89 6.57
C VAL A 27 8.14 2.63 6.71
N TRP A 28 8.70 1.54 7.28
CA TRP A 28 7.96 0.33 7.61
C TRP A 28 6.89 0.56 8.70
N LEU A 29 7.23 1.35 9.73
CA LEU A 29 6.25 1.73 10.75
C LEU A 29 5.09 2.50 10.13
N LEU A 30 5.37 3.52 9.31
CA LEU A 30 4.35 4.32 8.63
C LEU A 30 3.47 3.46 7.70
N LEU A 31 4.06 2.54 6.94
CA LEU A 31 3.29 1.58 6.15
C LEU A 31 2.30 0.78 7.01
N THR A 32 2.71 0.39 8.23
CA THR A 32 1.85 -0.37 9.15
C THR A 32 0.67 0.46 9.64
N GLU A 33 0.87 1.76 9.85
CA GLU A 33 -0.19 2.71 10.19
C GLU A 33 -1.22 2.81 9.06
N GLU A 34 -0.76 2.97 7.81
CA GLU A 34 -1.65 3.03 6.63
C GLU A 34 -2.47 1.74 6.44
N PHE A 35 -1.91 0.57 6.75
CA PHE A 35 -2.71 -0.67 6.78
C PHE A 35 -3.82 -0.62 7.83
N GLY A 36 -3.59 0.05 8.97
CA GLY A 36 -4.58 0.27 10.01
C GLY A 36 -5.72 1.18 9.54
N GLU A 37 -5.39 2.26 8.84
CA GLU A 37 -6.36 3.19 8.25
C GLU A 37 -7.17 2.53 7.13
N LEU A 38 -6.51 1.83 6.21
CA LEU A 38 -7.17 1.02 5.18
C LEU A 38 -8.11 -0.04 5.80
N ALA A 39 -7.68 -0.74 6.86
CA ALA A 39 -8.53 -1.70 7.54
C ALA A 39 -9.76 -1.02 8.19
N SER A 40 -9.59 0.18 8.74
CA SER A 40 -10.70 1.01 9.24
C SER A 40 -11.66 1.37 8.13
N ALA A 41 -11.15 1.76 6.96
CA ALA A 41 -11.94 2.12 5.81
C ALA A 41 -12.75 0.93 5.25
N ILE A 42 -12.11 -0.24 5.12
CA ILE A 42 -12.80 -1.47 4.67
C ILE A 42 -13.90 -1.89 5.65
N ARG A 43 -13.68 -1.78 6.97
CA ARG A 43 -14.71 -2.12 7.98
C ARG A 43 -15.93 -1.21 7.88
N GLN A 44 -15.70 0.08 7.64
CA GLN A 44 -16.76 1.06 7.44
C GLN A 44 -17.49 0.80 6.12
N TYR A 45 -16.77 0.53 5.03
CA TYR A 45 -17.34 0.17 3.72
C TYR A 45 -18.24 -1.08 3.80
N LYS A 46 -17.78 -2.14 4.49
CA LYS A 46 -18.55 -3.39 4.68
C LYS A 46 -19.75 -3.25 5.62
N LYS A 47 -19.98 -2.07 6.23
CA LYS A 47 -21.06 -1.81 7.19
C LYS A 47 -21.11 -2.79 8.37
N THR A 48 -19.98 -3.44 8.71
CA THR A 48 -19.90 -4.42 9.82
C THR A 48 -20.27 -3.76 11.16
N TYR A 49 -20.14 -2.43 11.25
CA TYR A 49 -20.75 -1.60 12.29
C TYR A 49 -21.34 -0.34 11.65
N LYS A 50 -22.68 -0.24 11.56
CA LYS A 50 -23.32 1.06 11.30
C LYS A 50 -23.13 1.92 12.55
N LYS A 51 -22.16 2.83 12.54
CA LYS A 51 -22.13 3.94 13.51
C LYS A 51 -23.31 4.85 13.20
N THR A 52 -24.43 4.63 13.86
CA THR A 52 -25.56 5.56 13.90
C THR A 52 -25.08 6.88 14.55
N GLY A 53 -25.08 7.98 13.80
CA GLY A 53 -24.79 9.33 14.33
C GLY A 53 -23.62 10.11 13.72
N LEU A 54 -22.93 9.60 12.68
CA LEU A 54 -21.90 10.38 11.99
C LEU A 54 -22.55 11.48 11.11
N LYS A 55 -22.47 12.73 11.56
CA LYS A 55 -22.98 13.95 10.88
C LYS A 55 -22.27 14.30 9.55
N LYS A 56 -21.32 13.50 9.11
CA LYS A 56 -20.65 13.59 7.81
C LYS A 56 -20.23 12.18 7.44
N GLU A 57 -20.56 11.73 6.24
CA GLU A 57 -19.72 10.77 5.54
C GLU A 57 -18.36 11.46 5.35
N ARG A 58 -17.50 11.45 6.38
CA ARG A 58 -16.08 11.74 6.21
C ARG A 58 -15.61 10.63 5.29
N GLY A 59 -15.52 10.95 4.00
CA GLY A 59 -15.33 10.01 2.90
C GLY A 59 -14.38 8.90 3.31
N THR A 60 -14.95 7.75 3.61
CA THR A 60 -14.21 6.52 3.86
C THR A 60 -13.78 6.00 2.50
N ASP A 61 -12.79 6.64 1.91
CA ASP A 61 -12.38 6.31 0.55
C ASP A 61 -11.29 5.25 0.59
N VAL A 62 -11.71 3.99 0.54
CA VAL A 62 -10.83 2.82 0.41
C VAL A 62 -9.81 3.03 -0.72
N MET A 63 -10.17 3.76 -1.79
CA MET A 63 -9.23 4.07 -2.88
C MET A 63 -8.07 4.94 -2.41
N MET A 64 -8.33 5.97 -1.59
CA MET A 64 -7.32 6.86 -1.06
C MET A 64 -6.37 6.10 -0.12
N GLU A 65 -6.94 5.35 0.83
CA GLU A 65 -6.18 4.55 1.79
C GLU A 65 -5.33 3.46 1.09
N MET A 66 -5.84 2.86 0.01
CA MET A 66 -5.05 1.94 -0.81
C MET A 66 -3.89 2.68 -1.49
N GLY A 67 -4.12 3.91 -1.94
CA GLY A 67 -3.09 4.78 -2.49
C GLY A 67 -1.96 5.06 -1.50
N ASP A 68 -2.30 5.35 -0.24
CA ASP A 68 -1.32 5.62 0.82
C ASP A 68 -0.49 4.38 1.15
N VAL A 69 -1.13 3.20 1.25
CA VAL A 69 -0.42 1.91 1.37
C VAL A 69 0.52 1.67 0.19
N PHE A 70 0.07 1.93 -1.05
CA PHE A 70 0.92 1.79 -2.22
C PHE A 70 2.10 2.75 -2.22
N SER A 71 1.90 4.00 -1.77
CA SER A 71 2.95 5.01 -1.67
C SER A 71 4.12 4.53 -0.81
N TYR A 72 3.84 4.06 0.42
CA TYR A 72 4.90 3.56 1.28
C TYR A 72 5.51 2.24 0.78
N LEU A 73 4.72 1.37 0.14
CA LEU A 73 5.24 0.15 -0.46
C LEU A 73 6.22 0.45 -1.61
N PHE A 74 5.91 1.44 -2.45
CA PHE A 74 6.79 1.92 -3.50
C PHE A 74 8.05 2.58 -2.94
N GLN A 75 7.92 3.39 -1.89
CA GLN A 75 9.06 3.99 -1.21
C GLN A 75 10.00 2.90 -0.65
N LEU A 76 9.47 1.89 0.04
CA LEU A 76 10.26 0.76 0.55
C LEU A 76 10.91 -0.05 -0.56
N ALA A 77 10.18 -0.31 -1.65
CA ALA A 77 10.73 -1.01 -2.81
C ALA A 77 11.91 -0.25 -3.42
N HIS A 78 11.84 1.08 -3.47
CA HIS A 78 12.96 1.91 -3.89
C HIS A 78 14.13 1.80 -2.91
N MET A 79 13.89 2.01 -1.61
CA MET A 79 14.94 1.98 -0.56
C MET A 79 15.67 0.64 -0.47
N LEU A 80 14.96 -0.46 -0.69
CA LEU A 80 15.50 -1.83 -0.67
C LEU A 80 15.99 -2.30 -2.05
N ASN A 81 16.00 -1.42 -3.05
CA ASN A 81 16.40 -1.71 -4.42
C ASN A 81 15.69 -2.94 -5.03
N VAL A 82 14.38 -3.03 -4.80
CA VAL A 82 13.52 -4.08 -5.34
C VAL A 82 13.09 -3.71 -6.76
N ASP A 83 13.27 -4.64 -7.69
CA ASP A 83 12.69 -4.59 -9.02
C ASP A 83 11.26 -5.12 -8.97
N LEU A 84 10.28 -4.20 -9.04
CA LEU A 84 8.86 -4.54 -8.90
C LEU A 84 8.30 -5.27 -10.12
N ASP A 85 8.80 -4.97 -11.32
CA ASP A 85 8.35 -5.67 -12.53
C ASP A 85 8.81 -7.13 -12.49
N LYS A 86 10.10 -7.36 -12.16
CA LYS A 86 10.61 -8.72 -11.96
C LYS A 86 9.88 -9.45 -10.83
N MET A 87 9.68 -8.79 -9.69
CA MET A 87 8.93 -9.34 -8.56
C MET A 87 7.51 -9.77 -8.99
N TRP A 88 6.84 -8.96 -9.79
CA TRP A 88 5.47 -9.24 -10.25
C TRP A 88 5.42 -10.42 -11.21
N GLU A 89 6.39 -10.55 -12.12
CA GLU A 89 6.47 -11.70 -13.01
C GLU A 89 6.78 -13.00 -12.28
N GLU A 90 7.76 -12.99 -11.37
CA GLU A 90 8.06 -14.15 -10.55
C GLU A 90 6.87 -14.56 -9.68
N HIS A 91 6.15 -13.58 -9.12
CA HIS A 91 4.97 -13.85 -8.32
C HIS A 91 3.85 -14.50 -9.13
N LYS A 92 3.57 -13.99 -10.34
CA LYS A 92 2.60 -14.58 -11.27
C LYS A 92 2.92 -16.03 -11.61
N CYS A 93 4.19 -16.34 -11.89
CA CYS A 93 4.63 -17.71 -12.13
C CYS A 93 4.39 -18.61 -10.91
N LYS A 94 4.75 -18.13 -9.70
CA LYS A 94 4.50 -18.87 -8.45
C LYS A 94 3.02 -19.16 -8.22
N MET A 95 2.12 -18.20 -8.48
CA MET A 95 0.68 -18.40 -8.29
C MET A 95 0.11 -19.50 -9.19
N LYS A 96 0.58 -19.63 -10.44
CA LYS A 96 0.16 -20.71 -11.35
C LYS A 96 0.56 -22.11 -10.85
N THR A 97 1.70 -22.19 -10.17
CA THR A 97 2.24 -23.47 -9.65
C THR A 97 1.74 -23.82 -8.25
N LYS A 98 1.19 -22.86 -7.50
CA LYS A 98 0.65 -23.11 -6.16
C LYS A 98 -0.68 -23.85 -6.26
N LYS A 99 -0.65 -25.16 -6.01
CA LYS A 99 -1.85 -25.92 -5.65
C LYS A 99 -2.19 -25.62 -4.19
N TYR A 100 -3.26 -24.86 -3.97
CA TYR A 100 -3.85 -24.75 -2.65
C TYR A 100 -4.55 -26.07 -2.34
N ASN A 101 -4.04 -26.84 -1.37
CA ASN A 101 -4.83 -27.89 -0.75
C ASN A 101 -5.90 -27.21 0.09
N LEU A 102 -7.04 -26.90 -0.53
CA LEU A 102 -8.25 -26.51 0.19
C LEU A 102 -8.66 -27.73 1.03
N LYS A 103 -8.40 -27.67 2.32
CA LYS A 103 -8.98 -28.57 3.33
C LYS A 103 -10.26 -27.96 3.85
#